data_AF-A0A1Q3SJF8-F1
#
_entry.id   AF-A0A1Q3SJF8-F1
#
_cell.length_a   1.000
_cell.length_b   1.000
_cell.length_c   1.000
_cell.angle_alpha   90.00
_cell.angle_beta   90.00
_cell.angle_gamma   90.00
#
_symmetry.space_group_name_H-M   'P 1'
#
loop_
_entity.id
_entity.type
_entity.pdbx_description
1 polymer ?
#
loop_
_entity_poly.entity_id
_entity_poly.type
_entity_poly.pdbx_seq_one_letter_code
_entity_poly.pdbx_strand_id
1 'polypeptide(L)'
;MTDDQAIALLKACQPLASRLIVPTTGKTPPYSLTREDFEALEGFDRVQADPIAAGPGLFNRLVKASGLSQVEVSKLEQLSRMVYRHRSGLKIPTPAPKSEPG
;
A
#
# COMPACT_ATOMS: atom_id res chain seq x y z
N MET A 1 3.94 -16.76 5.67
CA MET A 1 3.95 -15.78 6.79
C MET A 1 3.23 -16.39 8.01
N THR A 2 3.49 -15.97 9.24
CA THR A 2 2.66 -16.38 10.40
C THR A 2 1.54 -15.38 10.68
N ASP A 3 0.47 -15.79 11.38
CA ASP A 3 -0.64 -14.91 11.74
C ASP A 3 -0.18 -13.69 12.55
N ASP A 4 0.71 -13.88 13.54
CA ASP A 4 1.27 -12.77 14.34
C ASP A 4 2.07 -11.77 13.49
N GLN A 5 2.86 -12.27 12.52
CA GLN A 5 3.58 -11.41 11.59
C GLN A 5 2.61 -10.62 10.70
N ALA A 6 1.57 -11.29 10.20
CA ALA A 6 0.54 -10.65 9.39
C ALA A 6 -0.18 -9.54 10.16
N ILE A 7 -0.57 -9.81 11.40
CA ILE A 7 -1.22 -8.85 12.28
C ILE A 7 -0.29 -7.66 12.57
N ALA A 8 1.00 -7.90 12.80
CA ALA A 8 1.97 -6.83 13.03
C ALA A 8 2.12 -5.92 11.79
N LEU A 9 2.19 -6.50 10.60
CA LEU A 9 2.26 -5.76 9.34
C LEU A 9 0.97 -4.94 9.10
N LEU A 10 -0.20 -5.53 9.34
CA LEU A 10 -1.48 -4.83 9.25
C LEU A 10 -1.59 -3.69 10.28
N LYS A 11 -1.13 -3.90 11.51
CA LYS A 11 -1.10 -2.86 12.54
C LYS A 11 -0.21 -1.68 12.15
N ALA A 12 0.92 -1.94 11.51
CA ALA A 12 1.79 -0.88 11.00
C ALA A 12 1.08 0.03 9.97
N CYS A 13 0.01 -0.45 9.33
CA CYS A 13 -0.78 0.32 8.38
C CYS A 13 -1.81 1.25 9.03
N GLN A 14 -2.14 1.07 10.32
CA GLN A 14 -3.12 1.90 11.04
C GLN A 14 -2.85 3.40 10.98
N PRO A 15 -1.64 3.90 11.31
CA PRO A 15 -1.37 5.35 11.27
C PRO A 15 -1.55 5.92 9.87
N LEU A 16 -1.16 5.17 8.84
CA LEU A 16 -1.39 5.54 7.45
C LEU A 16 -2.89 5.56 7.14
N ALA A 17 -3.63 4.49 7.44
CA ALA A 17 -5.05 4.37 7.12
C ALA A 17 -5.91 5.44 7.81
N SER A 18 -5.59 5.78 9.06
CA SER A 18 -6.21 6.89 9.79
C SER A 18 -6.03 8.23 9.08
N ARG A 19 -4.85 8.50 8.51
CA ARG A 19 -4.58 9.71 7.72
C ARG A 19 -5.35 9.71 6.39
N LEU A 20 -5.62 8.54 5.81
CA LEU A 20 -6.32 8.40 4.53
C LEU A 20 -7.84 8.58 4.64
N ILE A 21 -8.43 8.38 5.82
CA ILE A 21 -9.88 8.50 6.04
C ILE A 21 -10.32 9.94 6.23
N VAL A 22 -9.42 10.85 6.61
CA VAL A 22 -9.76 12.25 6.81
C VAL A 22 -10.31 12.83 5.49
N PRO A 23 -11.57 13.31 5.47
CA PRO A 23 -12.16 13.90 4.27
C PRO A 23 -11.36 15.15 3.92
N THR A 24 -10.60 15.06 2.83
CA THR A 24 -9.89 16.21 2.29
C THR A 24 -10.89 17.07 1.57
N THR A 25 -11.21 18.21 2.16
CA THR A 25 -12.03 19.26 1.56
C THR A 25 -11.28 19.83 0.36
N GLY A 26 -11.50 19.24 -0.82
CA GLY A 26 -11.34 19.93 -2.10
C GLY A 26 -9.91 20.11 -2.67
N LYS A 27 -8.86 19.56 -2.06
CA LYS A 27 -7.54 19.46 -2.70
C LYS A 27 -7.03 18.04 -2.55
N THR A 28 -6.61 17.46 -3.67
CA THR A 28 -5.84 16.21 -3.70
C THR A 28 -4.83 16.27 -2.57
N PRO A 29 -4.93 15.42 -1.53
CA PRO A 29 -3.92 15.43 -0.48
C PRO A 29 -2.57 15.24 -1.14
N PRO A 30 -1.58 16.11 -0.88
CA PRO A 30 -0.21 15.70 -1.09
C PRO A 30 0.02 14.64 -0.02
N TYR A 31 -0.28 13.39 -0.35
CA TYR A 31 0.20 12.27 0.45
C TYR A 31 1.72 12.34 0.35
N SER A 32 2.36 13.15 1.20
CA SER A 32 3.77 13.03 1.49
C SER A 32 3.91 11.71 2.23
N LEU A 33 3.99 10.65 1.44
CA LEU A 33 4.24 9.30 1.91
C LEU A 33 5.69 9.31 2.41
N THR A 34 5.84 9.02 3.69
CA THR A 34 7.16 8.81 4.27
C THR A 34 7.68 7.44 3.86
N ARG A 35 8.96 7.17 4.12
CA ARG A 35 9.53 5.84 3.94
C ARG A 35 8.75 4.78 4.75
N GLU A 36 8.33 5.11 5.97
CA GLU A 36 7.55 4.23 6.83
C GLU A 36 6.18 3.92 6.22
N ASP A 37 5.53 4.90 5.56
CA ASP A 37 4.26 4.67 4.85
C ASP A 37 4.45 3.67 3.69
N PHE A 38 5.57 3.73 2.99
CA PHE A 38 5.90 2.75 1.93
C PHE A 38 6.20 1.36 2.50
N GLU A 39 6.94 1.27 3.60
CA GLU A 39 7.24 -0.01 4.27
C GLU A 39 5.95 -0.65 4.81
N ALA A 40 5.01 0.15 5.33
CA ALA A 40 3.69 -0.32 5.73
C ALA A 40 2.87 -0.83 4.54
N LEU A 41 2.82 -0.10 3.43
CA LEU A 41 2.13 -0.53 2.21
C LEU A 41 2.72 -1.81 1.61
N GLU A 42 4.04 -1.95 1.60
CA GLU A 42 4.70 -3.20 1.17
C GLU A 42 4.33 -4.36 2.09
N GLY A 43 4.30 -4.13 3.40
CA GLY A 43 3.80 -5.11 4.37
C GLY A 43 2.36 -5.53 4.11
N PHE A 44 1.48 -4.57 3.80
CA PHE A 44 0.09 -4.83 3.43
C PHE A 44 -0.03 -5.67 2.17
N ASP A 45 0.70 -5.34 1.10
CA ASP A 45 0.68 -6.13 -0.14
C ASP A 45 1.23 -7.55 0.08
N ARG A 46 2.28 -7.69 0.91
CA ARG A 46 2.81 -9.02 1.26
C ARG A 46 1.78 -9.86 2.00
N VAL A 47 0.99 -9.25 2.89
CA VAL A 47 -0.13 -9.93 3.56
C VAL A 47 -1.21 -10.33 2.55
N GLN A 48 -1.55 -9.47 1.60
CA GLN A 48 -2.55 -9.80 0.57
C GLN A 48 -2.09 -10.88 -0.41
N ALA A 49 -0.80 -10.87 -0.78
CA ALA A 49 -0.21 -11.82 -1.72
C ALA A 49 0.18 -13.14 -1.06
N ASP A 50 0.22 -13.21 0.28
CA ASP A 50 0.58 -14.44 0.99
C ASP A 50 -0.55 -15.49 0.83
N PRO A 51 -0.23 -16.70 0.34
CA PRO A 51 -1.23 -17.72 0.07
C PRO A 51 -1.89 -18.28 1.34
N ILE A 52 -1.28 -18.11 2.51
CA ILE A 52 -1.88 -18.49 3.80
C ILE A 52 -2.97 -17.49 4.15
N ALA A 53 -2.72 -16.19 3.94
CA ALA A 53 -3.72 -15.12 4.08
C ALA A 53 -4.81 -15.15 3.00
N ALA A 54 -4.55 -15.77 1.84
CA ALA A 54 -5.50 -15.94 0.74
C ALA A 54 -6.64 -16.94 1.03
N GLY A 55 -6.64 -17.59 2.19
CA GLY A 55 -7.74 -18.44 2.63
C GLY A 55 -9.06 -17.67 2.79
N PRO A 56 -10.22 -18.25 2.42
CA PRO A 56 -11.51 -17.57 2.52
C PRO A 56 -11.80 -17.13 3.96
N GLY A 57 -11.87 -15.82 4.18
CA GLY A 57 -12.13 -15.22 5.48
C GLY A 57 -10.93 -15.13 6.43
N LEU A 58 -9.75 -15.66 6.06
CA LEU A 58 -8.55 -15.58 6.88
C LEU A 58 -8.00 -14.15 6.89
N PHE A 59 -7.90 -13.51 5.72
CA PHE A 59 -7.60 -12.09 5.61
C PHE A 59 -8.53 -11.21 6.48
N ASN A 60 -9.84 -11.46 6.44
CA ASN A 60 -10.80 -10.72 7.26
C ASN A 60 -10.58 -10.93 8.77
N ARG A 61 -10.16 -12.12 9.20
CA ARG A 61 -9.79 -12.38 10.61
C ARG A 61 -8.53 -11.61 10.99
N LEU A 62 -7.50 -11.61 10.14
CA LEU A 62 -6.25 -10.88 10.37
C LEU A 62 -6.49 -9.37 10.44
N VAL A 63 -7.30 -8.82 9.52
CA VAL A 63 -7.75 -7.42 9.53
C VAL A 63 -8.46 -7.10 10.85
N LYS A 64 -9.42 -7.92 11.27
CA LYS A 64 -10.14 -7.71 12.53
C LYS A 64 -9.21 -7.77 13.75
N ALA A 65 -8.25 -8.69 13.77
CA ALA A 65 -7.26 -8.83 14.85
C ALA A 65 -6.24 -7.67 14.87
N SER A 66 -5.95 -7.08 13.71
CA SER A 66 -5.11 -5.88 13.62
C SER A 66 -5.80 -4.61 14.13
N GLY A 67 -7.14 -4.62 14.21
CA GLY A 67 -7.94 -3.46 14.61
C GLY A 67 -8.24 -2.48 13.45
N LEU A 68 -7.94 -2.87 12.21
CA LEU A 68 -8.33 -2.12 11.02
C LEU A 68 -9.82 -2.35 10.69
N SER A 69 -10.47 -1.28 10.24
CA SER A 69 -11.81 -1.31 9.67
C SER A 69 -11.79 -1.62 8.17
N GLN A 70 -12.93 -2.05 7.64
CA GLN A 70 -13.08 -2.30 6.20
C GLN A 70 -12.87 -1.03 5.35
N VAL A 71 -13.18 0.15 5.90
CA VAL A 71 -12.95 1.43 5.23
C VAL A 71 -11.45 1.74 5.15
N GLU A 72 -10.70 1.51 6.24
CA GLU A 72 -9.25 1.65 6.29
C GLU A 72 -8.57 0.74 5.27
N VAL A 73 -8.97 -0.53 5.24
CA VAL A 73 -8.45 -1.52 4.27
C VAL A 73 -8.72 -1.05 2.84
N SER A 74 -9.94 -0.62 2.52
CA SER A 74 -10.27 -0.15 1.17
C SER A 74 -9.46 1.09 0.77
N LYS A 75 -9.16 1.98 1.71
CA LYS A 75 -8.28 3.14 1.46
C LYS A 75 -6.83 2.76 1.23
N LEU A 76 -6.30 1.80 1.99
CA LEU A 76 -4.97 1.24 1.78
C LEU A 76 -4.86 0.56 0.42
N GLU A 77 -5.88 -0.18 -0.01
CA GLU A 77 -5.93 -0.79 -1.35
C GLU A 77 -5.96 0.27 -2.47
N GLN A 78 -6.76 1.32 -2.31
CA GLN A 78 -6.80 2.45 -3.24
C GLN A 78 -5.42 3.10 -3.35
N LEU A 79 -4.77 3.34 -2.22
CA LEU A 79 -3.44 3.95 -2.17
C LEU A 79 -2.36 3.04 -2.78
N SER A 80 -2.33 1.75 -2.41
CA SER A 80 -1.41 0.77 -3.00
C SER A 80 -1.55 0.78 -4.53
N ARG A 81 -2.78 0.64 -5.06
CA ARG A 81 -3.02 0.70 -6.51
C ARG A 81 -2.55 2.01 -7.15
N MET A 82 -2.75 3.15 -6.49
CA MET A 82 -2.27 4.45 -6.99
C MET A 82 -0.73 4.50 -7.05
N VAL A 83 -0.04 4.04 -6.00
CA VAL A 83 1.42 4.00 -5.93
C VAL A 83 2.01 3.06 -6.99
N TYR A 84 1.47 1.85 -7.15
CA TYR A 84 1.94 0.91 -8.17
C TYR A 84 1.60 1.35 -9.59
N ARG A 85 0.44 1.96 -9.82
CA ARG A 85 0.11 2.54 -11.13
C ARG A 85 1.07 3.68 -11.49
N HIS A 86 1.52 4.46 -10.51
CA HIS A 86 2.57 5.47 -10.72
C HIS A 86 3.93 4.85 -11.04
N ARG A 87 4.30 3.73 -10.40
CA ARG A 87 5.54 3.00 -10.72
C ARG A 87 5.52 2.37 -12.11
N SER A 88 4.39 1.82 -12.56
CA SER A 88 4.23 1.27 -13.92
C SER A 88 3.96 2.34 -14.99
N GLY A 89 3.53 3.54 -14.58
CA GLY A 89 3.31 4.70 -15.45
C GLY A 89 4.56 5.56 -15.68
N LEU A 90 5.60 5.41 -14.85
CA LEU A 90 6.93 5.92 -15.13
C LEU A 90 7.57 5.04 -16.20
N LYS A 91 7.24 5.32 -17.48
CA LYS A 91 8.27 5.28 -18.51
C LYS A 91 9.37 6.21 -18.02
N ILE A 92 10.38 5.66 -17.36
CA ILE A 92 11.67 6.31 -17.23
C ILE A 92 12.03 6.65 -18.68
N PRO A 93 12.14 7.93 -19.09
CA PRO A 93 12.61 8.23 -20.42
C PRO A 93 13.98 7.57 -20.53
N THR A 94 14.05 6.51 -21.33
CA THR A 94 15.31 5.88 -21.69
C THR A 94 16.17 7.03 -22.24
N PRO A 95 17.34 7.33 -21.67
CA PRO A 95 18.20 8.35 -22.26
C PRO A 95 18.44 7.93 -23.70
N ALA A 96 18.06 8.80 -24.64
CA ALA A 96 18.21 8.54 -26.06
C ALA A 96 19.68 8.14 -26.31
N PRO A 97 19.94 7.11 -27.15
CA PRO A 97 21.31 6.80 -27.52
C PRO A 97 21.91 8.05 -28.16
N LYS A 98 22.99 8.57 -27.56
CA LYS A 98 23.79 9.63 -28.16
C LYS A 98 24.24 9.11 -29.52
N SER A 99 23.69 9.66 -30.58
CA SER A 99 24.24 9.46 -31.92
C SER A 99 25.55 10.25 -31.94
N GLU A 100 26.67 9.53 -31.92
CA GLU A 100 27.99 10.07 -32.25
C GLU A 100 27.97 10.47 -33.74
N PRO A 101 28.38 11.70 -34.10
CA PRO A 101 28.63 12.05 -35.50
C PRO A 101 30.02 11.55 -35.89
N GLY A 102 30.06 10.63 -36.87
CA GLY A 102 31.25 10.20 -37.59
C GLY A 102 31.01 10.28 -39.09
#